data_AF-A0AAD9NY17-F1
#
_entry.id   AF-A0AAD9NY17-F1
#
_cell.length_a   1.000
_cell.length_b   1.000
_cell.length_c   1.000
_cell.angle_alpha   90.00
_cell.angle_beta   90.00
_cell.angle_gamma   90.00
#
_symmetry.space_group_name_H-M   'P 1'
#
loop_
_entity.id
_entity.type
_entity.pdbx_description
1 polymer ?
#
loop_
_entity_poly.entity_id
_entity_poly.type
_entity_poly.pdbx_seq_one_letter_code
_entity_poly.pdbx_strand_id
1 'polypeptide(L)' 'MAIARYKEMKHSRDPLNHDNPKRLKLLRSGKHRYRTDGINSLQYDLLKLVKRRLFTWLYVRIKEPGH' A
#
# COMPACT_ATOMS: atom_id res chain seq x y z
N MET A 1 15.64 26.14 13.91
CA MET A 1 14.30 25.59 14.23
C MET A 1 13.83 24.71 13.08
N ALA A 2 13.43 23.46 13.30
CA ALA A 2 12.93 22.57 12.25
C ALA A 2 11.39 22.50 12.30
N ILE A 3 10.72 22.87 11.20
CA ILE A 3 9.24 23.00 11.08
C ILE A 3 8.55 21.67 10.71
N ALA A 4 9.30 20.60 10.42
CA ALA A 4 8.78 19.35 9.85
C ALA A 4 8.72 18.15 10.83
N ARG A 5 8.46 18.36 12.12
CA ARG A 5 8.29 17.25 13.08
C ARG A 5 6.86 16.73 13.07
N TYR A 6 6.68 15.43 12.96
CA TYR A 6 5.39 14.75 13.08
C TYR A 6 5.45 13.67 14.15
N LYS A 7 4.29 13.28 14.69
CA LYS A 7 4.15 12.18 15.65
C LYS A 7 3.22 11.13 15.07
N GLU A 8 3.74 9.92 14.86
CA GLU A 8 2.92 8.79 14.42
C GLU A 8 2.15 8.18 15.58
N MET A 9 0.97 7.62 15.29
CA MET A 9 0.30 6.71 16.21
C MET A 9 1.09 5.40 16.28
N LYS A 10 1.42 4.95 17.50
CA LYS A 10 2.14 3.69 17.69
C LYS A 10 1.23 2.52 17.32
N HIS A 11 1.73 1.63 16.48
CA HIS A 11 1.10 0.36 16.17
C HIS A 11 2.02 -0.76 16.66
N SER A 12 1.44 -1.79 17.28
CA SER A 12 2.17 -3.03 17.55
C SER A 12 2.54 -3.69 16.22
N ARG A 13 3.67 -4.40 16.18
CA ARG A 13 4.01 -5.24 15.02
C ARG A 13 2.88 -6.23 14.81
N ASP A 14 2.28 -6.23 13.61
CA ASP A 14 1.30 -7.23 13.23
C ASP A 14 1.96 -8.62 13.32
N PRO A 15 1.43 -9.57 14.12
CA PRO A 15 2.00 -10.90 14.26
C PRO A 15 2.16 -11.65 12.93
N LEU A 16 1.33 -11.34 11.93
CA LEU A 16 1.37 -11.96 10.60
C LEU A 16 2.43 -11.36 9.67
N ASN A 17 3.01 -10.20 10.02
CA ASN A 17 4.07 -9.56 9.25
C ASN A 17 5.45 -10.06 9.72
N HIS A 18 5.79 -11.28 9.30
CA HIS A 18 7.14 -11.81 9.39
C HIS A 18 8.10 -11.07 8.46
N ASP A 19 9.40 -11.15 8.75
CA ASP A 19 10.43 -10.53 7.92
C ASP A 19 10.38 -11.12 6.50
N ASN A 20 10.29 -10.26 5.48
CA ASN A 20 10.16 -10.73 4.11
C ASN A 20 11.49 -11.32 3.59
N PRO A 21 11.57 -12.64 3.36
CA PRO A 21 12.82 -13.29 2.92
C PRO A 21 13.27 -12.83 1.52
N LYS A 22 12.36 -12.25 0.71
CA LYS A 22 12.62 -11.76 -0.64
C LYS A 22 13.03 -10.29 -0.69
N ARG A 23 13.22 -9.61 0.45
CA ARG A 23 13.49 -8.16 0.54
C ARG A 23 14.62 -7.70 -0.39
N LEU A 24 15.78 -8.37 -0.35
CA LEU A 24 16.93 -8.00 -1.19
C LEU A 24 16.66 -8.17 -2.68
N LYS A 25 15.97 -9.26 -3.06
CA LYS A 25 15.56 -9.50 -4.45
C LYS A 25 14.61 -8.42 -4.94
N LEU A 26 13.60 -8.08 -4.14
CA LEU A 26 12.60 -7.06 -4.47
C LEU A 26 13.23 -5.67 -4.63
N LEU A 27 14.19 -5.31 -3.78
CA LEU A 27 14.94 -4.07 -3.86
C LEU A 27 15.74 -3.96 -5.17
N ARG A 28 16.48 -5.03 -5.52
CA ARG A 28 17.31 -5.06 -6.74
C ARG A 28 16.48 -4.96 -8.02
N SER A 29 15.29 -5.58 -8.04
CA SER A 29 14.43 -5.64 -9.22
C SER A 29 13.43 -4.48 -9.33
N GLY A 30 13.39 -3.57 -8.35
CA GLY A 30 12.47 -2.44 -8.33
C GLY A 30 12.58 -1.54 -9.57
N LYS A 31 13.80 -1.22 -10.00
CA LYS A 31 14.04 -0.38 -11.20
C LYS A 31 13.43 -0.99 -12.47
N HIS A 32 13.47 -2.32 -12.61
CA HIS A 32 12.90 -3.02 -13.75
C HIS A 32 11.37 -3.05 -13.67
N ARG A 33 10.81 -3.33 -12.49
CA ARG A 33 9.35 -3.38 -12.28
C ARG A 33 8.69 -2.01 -12.35
N TYR A 34 9.40 -0.92 -12.06
CA TYR A 34 8.83 0.43 -11.98
C TYR A 34 8.00 0.84 -13.21
N ARG A 35 8.38 0.38 -14.41
CA ARG A 35 7.66 0.70 -15.66
C ARG A 35 6.41 -0.15 -15.89
N THR A 36 6.32 -1.32 -15.27
CA THR A 36 5.31 -2.34 -15.56
C THR A 36 4.38 -2.64 -14.37
N ASP A 37 4.77 -2.25 -13.16
CA ASP A 37 4.10 -2.52 -11.90
C ASP A 37 3.81 -1.19 -11.20
N GLY A 38 2.59 -0.69 -11.35
CA GLY A 38 2.16 0.61 -10.87
C GLY A 38 0.75 0.99 -11.32
N ILE A 39 0.51 2.29 -11.53
CA ILE A 39 -0.81 2.81 -11.92
C ILE A 39 -1.30 2.19 -13.23
N ASN A 40 -0.40 1.90 -14.16
CA ASN A 40 -0.72 1.31 -15.46
C ASN A 40 -1.15 -0.17 -15.39
N SER A 41 -0.85 -0.86 -14.29
CA SER A 41 -1.20 -2.27 -14.09
C SER A 41 -2.18 -2.49 -12.93
N LEU A 42 -2.60 -1.45 -12.24
CA LEU A 42 -3.49 -1.53 -11.09
C LEU A 42 -4.88 -2.03 -11.48
N GLN A 43 -5.29 -3.15 -10.90
CA GLN A 43 -6.65 -3.70 -11.05
C GLN A 43 -7.35 -3.75 -9.69
N TYR A 44 -8.52 -3.14 -9.61
CA TYR A 44 -9.34 -3.14 -8.40
C TYR A 44 -10.83 -2.99 -8.76
N ASP A 45 -11.69 -3.47 -7.88
CA ASP A 45 -13.13 -3.27 -7.98
C ASP A 45 -13.59 -2.32 -6.86
N LEU A 46 -14.33 -1.27 -7.20
CA LEU A 46 -14.96 -0.40 -6.21
C LEU A 46 -16.24 -1.06 -5.70
N LEU A 47 -16.22 -1.54 -4.45
CA LEU A 47 -17.36 -2.22 -3.84
C LEU A 47 -18.36 -1.25 -3.22
N LYS A 48 -17.87 -0.15 -2.63
CA LYS A 48 -18.73 0.88 -2.02
C LYS A 48 -18.06 2.25 -1.97
N LEU A 49 -18.83 3.29 -2.24
CA LEU A 49 -18.43 4.68 -2.12
C LEU A 49 -19.36 5.41 -1.15
N VAL A 50 -18.81 6.02 -0.10
CA VAL A 50 -19.58 6.77 0.89
C VAL A 50 -18.96 8.14 1.11
N LYS A 51 -19.69 9.19 0.76
CA LYS A 51 -19.34 10.57 1.12
C LYS A 51 -19.78 10.83 2.56
N ARG A 52 -18.83 11.13 3.44
CA ARG A 52 -19.08 11.53 4.84
C ARG A 52 -18.68 12.99 5.00
N ARG A 53 -19.12 13.63 6.09
CA ARG A 53 -18.90 15.06 6.32
C ARG A 53 -17.42 15.47 6.29
N LEU A 54 -16.52 14.58 6.72
CA LEU A 54 -15.08 14.88 6.87
C LEU A 54 -14.18 14.11 5.91
N PHE A 55 -14.69 13.11 5.19
CA PHE A 55 -13.91 12.29 4.27
C PHE A 55 -14.81 11.50 3.31
N THR A 56 -14.24 11.00 2.21
CA THR A 56 -14.91 10.01 1.37
C THR A 56 -14.29 8.65 1.63
N TRP A 57 -15.12 7.65 1.93
CA TRP A 57 -14.70 6.28 2.15
C TRP A 57 -14.89 5.47 0.87
N LEU A 58 -13.80 4.89 0.38
CA LEU A 58 -13.78 3.99 -0.76
C LEU A 58 -13.47 2.59 -0.22
N TYR A 59 -14.44 1.69 -0.33
CA TYR A 59 -14.25 0.28 -0.02
C TYR A 59 -13.97 -0.46 -1.33
N VAL A 60 -12.77 -1.02 -1.45
CA VAL A 60 -12.29 -1.62 -2.69
C VAL A 60 -11.87 -3.06 -2.47
N ARG A 61 -12.03 -3.88 -3.51
CA ARG A 61 -11.37 -5.18 -3.63
C ARG A 61 -10.12 -5.01 -4.49
N ILE A 62 -8.97 -5.36 -3.95
CA ILE A 62 -7.71 -5.40 -4.71
C ILE A 62 -7.53 -6.85 -5.15
N LYS A 63 -7.28 -7.08 -6.44
CA LYS A 63 -6.98 -8.44 -6.93
C LYS A 63 -5.59 -8.84 -6.49
N GLU A 64 -5.45 -10.01 -5.88
CA GLU A 64 -4.13 -10.54 -5.57
C GLU A 64 -3.45 -10.98 -6.87
N PRO A 65 -2.15 -10.67 -7.08
CA PRO A 65 -1.43 -11.15 -8.23
C PRO A 65 -1.23 -12.68 -8.11
N GLY A 66 -2.04 -13.46 -8.84
CA GLY A 66 -1.87 -14.92 -8.96
C GLY A 66 -3.11 -15.80 -8.73
N HIS A 67 -4.30 -15.23 -8.54
CA HIS A 67 -5.58 -15.94 -8.53
C HIS A 67 -6.57 -15.36 -9.54
#